data_AF-A0A387BME3-F1
#
_entry.id   AF-A0A387BME3-F1
#
_cell.length_a   1.000
_cell.length_b   1.000
_cell.length_c   1.000
_cell.angle_alpha   90.00
_cell.angle_beta   90.00
_cell.angle_gamma   90.00
#
_symmetry.space_group_name_H-M   'P 1'
#
loop_
_entity.id
_entity.type
_entity.pdbx_description
1 polymer ?
#
loop_
_entity_poly.entity_id
_entity_poly.type
_entity_poly.pdbx_seq_one_letter_code
_entity_poly.pdbx_strand_id
1 'polypeptide(L)'
;MDQDWRLTGQESYLQDRSLRLALWVGYRAGWDHDHCGFCQAEISDDTTGHAKYNEAWVTADDGYTWICPECFNDFRERFRWTVTT
;
A
#
# COMPACT_ATOMS: atom_id res chain seq x y z
N MET A 1 -17.69 -3.62 -17.14
CA MET A 1 -16.24 -3.79 -17.00
C MET A 1 -15.78 -2.70 -16.09
N ASP A 2 -15.06 -3.04 -15.03
CA ASP A 2 -14.44 -2.03 -14.21
C ASP A 2 -13.33 -1.35 -15.01
N GLN A 3 -13.33 -0.02 -15.04
CA GLN A 3 -12.46 0.79 -15.90
C GLN A 3 -11.38 1.51 -15.09
N ASP A 4 -11.25 1.23 -13.78
CA ASP A 4 -10.20 1.83 -12.98
C ASP A 4 -8.83 1.26 -13.39
N TRP A 5 -7.99 2.13 -13.96
CA TRP A 5 -6.66 1.79 -14.48
C TRP A 5 -5.70 1.25 -13.41
N ARG A 6 -6.00 1.47 -12.13
CA ARG A 6 -5.19 0.98 -11.00
C ARG A 6 -5.37 -0.52 -10.77
N LEU A 7 -6.41 -1.15 -11.33
CA LEU A 7 -6.71 -2.57 -11.16
C LEU A 7 -6.04 -3.40 -12.25
N THR A 8 -5.02 -4.17 -11.87
CA THR A 8 -4.16 -4.93 -12.78
C THR A 8 -3.98 -6.39 -12.36
N GLY A 9 -4.84 -6.90 -11.46
CA GLY A 9 -4.84 -8.30 -11.00
C GLY A 9 -4.44 -8.48 -9.53
N GLN A 10 -4.49 -7.40 -8.74
CA GLN A 10 -4.16 -7.41 -7.32
C GLN A 10 -5.01 -8.38 -6.51
N GLU A 11 -6.21 -8.73 -6.98
CA GLU A 11 -7.11 -9.68 -6.32
C GLU A 11 -6.42 -11.02 -6.04
N SER A 12 -5.44 -11.41 -6.85
CA SER A 12 -4.66 -12.64 -6.65
C SER A 12 -3.82 -12.67 -5.38
N TYR A 13 -3.48 -11.53 -4.79
CA TYR A 13 -2.62 -11.46 -3.61
C TYR A 13 -3.10 -10.49 -2.51
N LEU A 14 -4.07 -9.60 -2.79
CA LEU A 14 -4.62 -8.66 -1.82
C LEU A 14 -6.06 -8.96 -1.41
N GLN A 15 -6.78 -9.88 -2.05
CA GLN A 15 -8.16 -10.19 -1.67
C GLN A 15 -8.24 -10.78 -0.25
N ASP A 16 -9.16 -10.28 0.57
CA ASP A 16 -9.46 -10.73 1.93
C ASP A 16 -8.27 -10.61 2.91
N ARG A 17 -7.23 -9.85 2.56
CA ARG A 17 -6.04 -9.66 3.39
C ARG A 17 -6.28 -8.69 4.54
N SER A 18 -5.53 -8.88 5.62
CA SER A 18 -5.44 -7.92 6.73
C SER A 18 -4.35 -6.88 6.46
N LEU A 19 -4.67 -5.62 6.72
CA LEU A 19 -3.75 -4.50 6.60
C LEU A 19 -3.62 -3.77 7.94
N ARG A 20 -2.46 -3.16 8.17
CA ARG A 20 -2.21 -2.25 9.29
C ARG A 20 -1.67 -0.93 8.77
N LEU A 21 -2.00 0.17 9.45
CA LEU A 21 -1.38 1.46 9.19
C LEU A 21 0.04 1.46 9.77
N ALA A 22 1.00 1.98 9.02
CA ALA A 22 2.40 1.98 9.42
C ALA A 22 3.14 3.19 8.86
N LEU A 23 4.03 3.76 9.67
CA LEU A 23 5.12 4.58 9.14
C LEU A 23 6.03 3.70 8.30
N TRP A 24 6.43 4.21 7.14
CA TRP A 24 7.35 3.51 6.28
C TRP A 24 8.72 3.39 6.93
N VAL A 25 9.31 2.21 6.78
CA VAL A 25 10.69 1.93 7.14
C VAL A 25 11.31 1.06 6.05
N GLY A 26 12.56 1.33 5.70
CA GLY A 26 13.27 0.54 4.70
C GLY A 26 13.32 -0.94 5.08
N TYR A 27 12.86 -1.80 4.19
CA TYR A 27 12.83 -3.26 4.41
C TYR A 27 14.23 -3.85 4.67
N ARG A 28 15.26 -3.22 4.09
CA ARG A 28 16.67 -3.58 4.25
C ARG A 28 17.57 -2.34 4.09
N ALA A 29 18.83 -2.46 4.48
CA ALA A 29 19.81 -1.40 4.31
C ALA A 29 19.90 -0.93 2.85
N GLY A 30 19.78 0.38 2.63
CA GLY A 30 19.80 0.99 1.30
C GLY A 30 18.48 0.91 0.52
N TRP A 31 17.41 0.37 1.10
CA TRP A 31 16.06 0.50 0.55
C TRP A 31 15.53 1.88 0.90
N ASP A 32 15.19 2.68 -0.11
CA ASP A 32 14.89 4.12 0.03
C ASP A 32 13.41 4.46 -0.23
N HIS A 33 12.63 3.57 -0.85
CA HIS A 33 11.18 3.71 -1.00
C HIS A 33 10.49 2.39 -1.36
N ASP A 34 9.17 2.38 -1.20
CA ASP A 34 8.26 1.41 -1.83
C ASP A 34 7.24 2.14 -2.71
N HIS A 35 6.53 1.39 -3.54
CA HIS A 35 5.43 1.92 -4.35
C HIS A 35 4.09 1.34 -3.92
N CYS A 36 3.05 2.16 -3.97
CA CYS A 36 1.68 1.69 -3.81
C CYS A 36 1.36 0.59 -4.85
N GLY A 37 0.88 -0.57 -4.39
CA GLY A 37 0.53 -1.72 -5.24
C GLY A 37 -0.60 -1.46 -6.26
N PHE A 38 -1.18 -0.26 -6.27
CA PHE A 38 -2.25 0.17 -7.18
C PHE A 38 -1.79 1.32 -8.08
N CYS A 39 -1.57 2.51 -7.51
CA CYS A 39 -1.29 3.73 -8.30
C CYS A 39 0.21 4.00 -8.51
N GLN A 40 1.10 3.15 -7.98
CA GLN A 40 2.57 3.32 -8.03
C GLN A 40 3.10 4.58 -7.34
N ALA A 41 2.27 5.31 -6.57
CA ALA A 41 2.76 6.44 -5.77
C ALA A 41 3.85 5.98 -4.80
N GLU A 42 4.92 6.76 -4.70
CA GLU A 42 6.04 6.51 -3.80
C GLU A 42 5.64 6.67 -2.33
N ILE A 43 6.15 5.75 -1.51
CA ILE A 43 5.98 5.66 -0.07
C ILE A 43 7.38 5.53 0.54
N SER A 44 7.83 6.52 1.31
CA SER A 44 9.15 6.48 1.96
C SER A 44 9.22 7.39 3.20
N ASP A 45 10.29 7.29 3.97
CA ASP A 45 10.59 8.23 5.07
C ASP A 45 11.22 9.55 4.59
N ASP A 46 11.42 9.71 3.27
CA ASP A 46 11.93 10.95 2.70
C ASP A 46 10.85 12.05 2.72
N THR A 47 10.96 12.92 3.71
CA THR A 47 10.10 14.11 3.87
C THR A 47 10.54 15.29 2.99
N THR A 48 11.59 15.14 2.17
CA THR A 48 12.29 16.28 1.54
C THR A 48 12.05 16.51 0.05
N GLY A 49 11.41 15.61 -0.72
CA GLY A 49 11.19 15.98 -2.13
C GLY A 49 10.27 15.17 -3.05
N HIS A 50 10.08 13.86 -2.88
CA HIS A 50 9.43 13.06 -3.93
C HIS A 50 8.33 12.10 -3.46
N ALA A 51 8.46 11.53 -2.26
CA ALA A 51 7.45 10.63 -1.74
C ALA A 51 6.17 11.37 -1.35
N LYS A 52 5.04 10.86 -1.83
CA LYS A 52 3.72 11.43 -1.51
C LYS A 52 3.26 11.04 -0.11
N TYR A 53 3.77 9.92 0.42
CA TYR A 53 3.36 9.37 1.71
C TYR A 53 4.57 8.86 2.49
N ASN A 54 4.60 9.12 3.80
CA ASN A 54 5.49 8.48 4.75
C ASN A 54 4.77 7.52 5.72
N GLU A 55 3.44 7.54 5.69
CA GLU A 55 2.56 6.63 6.40
C GLU A 55 1.55 6.06 5.41
N ALA A 56 1.40 4.74 5.43
CA ALA A 56 0.54 4.03 4.49
C ALA A 56 0.08 2.69 5.08
N TRP A 57 -0.82 2.02 4.37
CA TRP A 57 -1.30 0.70 4.74
C TRP A 57 -0.34 -0.36 4.22
N VAL A 58 -0.03 -1.35 5.04
CA VAL A 58 0.80 -2.48 4.66
C VAL A 58 0.13 -3.79 5.06
N THR A 59 0.33 -4.82 4.25
CA THR A 59 -0.06 -6.20 4.57
C THR A 59 0.45 -6.59 5.95
N ALA A 60 -0.47 -6.93 6.85
CA ALA A 60 -0.18 -7.04 8.27
C ALA A 60 0.63 -8.29 8.62
N ASP A 61 0.47 -9.35 7.82
CA ASP A 61 1.06 -10.66 8.02
C ASP A 61 2.53 -10.76 7.55
N ASP A 62 2.90 -10.06 6.47
CA ASP A 62 4.26 -10.10 5.91
C ASP A 62 4.97 -8.73 5.83
N GLY A 63 4.24 -7.62 5.95
CA GLY A 63 4.80 -6.27 5.84
C GLY A 63 5.31 -5.92 4.45
N TYR A 64 4.89 -6.63 3.39
CA TYR A 64 5.54 -6.56 2.08
C TYR A 64 4.84 -5.61 1.10
N THR A 65 3.52 -5.70 1.00
CA THR A 65 2.75 -4.90 0.04
C THR A 65 2.22 -3.64 0.69
N TRP A 66 2.68 -2.48 0.19
CA TRP A 66 2.24 -1.16 0.60
C TRP A 66 1.12 -0.61 -0.27
N ILE A 67 0.17 0.09 0.35
CA ILE A 67 -1.03 0.66 -0.27
C ILE A 67 -1.21 2.06 0.32
N CYS A 68 -1.16 3.08 -0.54
CA CYS A 68 -1.33 4.46 -0.07
C CYS A 68 -2.74 4.70 0.50
N PRO A 69 -2.92 5.71 1.38
CA PRO A 69 -4.22 6.03 1.99
C PRO A 69 -5.37 6.19 0.99
N GLU A 70 -5.13 6.80 -0.17
CA GLU A 70 -6.14 6.99 -1.21
C GLU A 70 -6.60 5.65 -1.81
N CYS A 71 -5.67 4.79 -2.22
CA CYS A 71 -6.02 3.48 -2.78
C CYS A 71 -6.62 2.54 -1.71
N PHE A 72 -6.20 2.69 -0.45
CA PHE A 72 -6.85 1.98 0.65
C PHE A 72 -8.33 2.34 0.74
N ASN A 73 -8.65 3.63 0.79
CA ASN A 73 -10.02 4.11 0.91
C ASN A 73 -10.88 3.69 -0.29
N ASP A 74 -10.33 3.77 -1.50
CA ASP A 74 -11.07 3.43 -2.72
C ASP A 74 -11.35 1.92 -2.86
N PHE A 75 -10.44 1.06 -2.37
CA PHE A 75 -10.48 -0.37 -2.67
C PHE A 75 -10.78 -1.28 -1.47
N ARG A 76 -10.79 -0.77 -0.23
CA ARG A 76 -11.01 -1.56 0.99
C ARG A 76 -12.26 -2.44 0.97
N GLU A 77 -13.38 -1.93 0.44
CA GLU A 77 -14.63 -2.68 0.38
C GLU A 77 -14.56 -3.78 -0.68
N ARG A 78 -14.06 -3.45 -1.88
CA ARG A 78 -13.87 -4.39 -2.98
C ARG A 78 -12.97 -5.55 -2.58
N PHE A 79 -11.81 -5.24 -2.02
CA PHE A 79 -10.83 -6.23 -1.60
C PHE A 79 -11.15 -6.87 -0.26
N ARG A 80 -12.22 -6.40 0.41
CA ARG A 80 -12.68 -6.89 1.72
C ARG A 80 -11.54 -6.90 2.76
N TRP A 81 -10.72 -5.86 2.74
CA TRP A 81 -9.60 -5.75 3.69
C TRP A 81 -10.11 -5.58 5.11
N THR A 82 -9.47 -6.28 6.03
CA THR A 82 -9.66 -6.05 7.46
C THR A 82 -8.52 -5.21 8.00
N VAL A 83 -8.82 -4.32 8.94
CA VAL A 83 -7.80 -3.51 9.61
C VAL A 83 -7.41 -4.18 10.92
N THR A 84 -6.11 -4.39 11.11
CA THR A 84 -5.54 -4.88 12.36
C THR A 84 -4.76 -3.76 13.04
N THR A 85 -4.97 -3.61 14.35
CA THR A 85 -4.22 -2.71 15.23
C THR A 85 -2.92 -3.34 15.71
#